data_AF-A0A0N0YHG0-F1
#
_entry.id   AF-A0A0N0YHG0-F1
#
_cell.length_a   1.000
_cell.length_b   1.000
_cell.length_c   1.000
_cell.angle_alpha   90.00
_cell.angle_beta   90.00
_cell.angle_gamma   90.00
#
_symmetry.space_group_name_H-M   'P 1'
#
loop_
_entity.id
_entity.type
_entity.pdbx_description
1 polymer ?
#
loop_
_entity_poly.entity_id
_entity_poly.type
_entity_poly.pdbx_seq_one_letter_code
_entity_poly.pdbx_strand_id
1 'polypeptide(L)'
;MGEGVPVDTCGGGRTALDLAVRHGHDDLVRLLLEAGADPEQQAGEYGELTPLAQAAMHSRTEIARVLLDAGAHPDTRCRIGFPLLFAATSAVPAPNCPEIVDLLLDRGADITQRLRDLTTLEWAVWFGQVDMVRQLLRRGADPSAKALDLANERIRRHPDARQDCEHVIEALLAAGAPGAATP
;
A
#
# COMPACT_ATOMS: atom_id res chain seq x y z
N MET A 1 -34.01 -3.31 17.56
CA MET A 1 -33.32 -4.29 16.72
C MET A 1 -31.85 -4.03 16.94
N GLY A 2 -31.17 -4.91 17.68
CA GLY A 2 -29.84 -4.67 18.23
C GLY A 2 -28.79 -4.76 17.14
N GLU A 3 -28.14 -3.64 16.85
CA GLU A 3 -26.88 -3.66 16.12
C GLU A 3 -25.83 -4.26 17.05
N GLY A 4 -25.27 -5.40 16.65
CA GLY A 4 -24.24 -6.09 17.39
C GLY A 4 -23.05 -5.17 17.56
N VAL A 5 -22.84 -4.69 18.79
CA VAL A 5 -21.61 -4.00 19.16
C VAL A 5 -20.48 -4.99 18.86
N PRO A 6 -19.51 -4.64 17.98
CA PRO A 6 -18.39 -5.53 17.71
C PRO A 6 -17.74 -5.89 19.04
N VAL A 7 -17.37 -7.17 19.21
CA VAL A 7 -16.77 -7.74 20.44
C VAL A 7 -15.52 -7.00 20.94
N ASP A 8 -15.04 -6.01 20.18
CA ASP A 8 -13.72 -5.41 20.27
C ASP A 8 -13.69 -3.86 20.19
N THR A 9 -14.81 -3.14 20.30
CA THR A 9 -14.74 -1.66 20.21
C THR A 9 -14.09 -1.05 21.46
N CYS A 10 -12.84 -0.60 21.33
CA CYS A 10 -12.18 0.30 22.28
C CYS A 10 -12.62 1.73 21.93
N GLY A 11 -12.98 2.56 22.92
CA GLY A 11 -13.55 3.89 22.69
C GLY A 11 -12.83 4.73 21.62
N GLY A 12 -13.58 5.47 20.80
CA GLY A 12 -13.04 6.32 19.73
C GLY A 12 -12.97 5.68 18.33
N GLY A 13 -13.79 4.68 18.04
CA GLY A 13 -13.87 4.05 16.71
C GLY A 13 -12.70 3.11 16.39
N ARG A 14 -11.94 2.69 17.41
CA ARG A 14 -10.83 1.74 17.27
C ARG A 14 -11.23 0.36 17.77
N THR A 15 -10.64 -0.67 17.18
CA THR A 15 -10.73 -2.05 17.66
C THR A 15 -9.44 -2.41 18.40
N ALA A 16 -9.44 -3.36 19.34
CA ALA A 16 -8.17 -3.88 19.86
C ALA A 16 -7.33 -4.52 18.74
N LEU A 17 -7.96 -5.06 17.69
CA LEU A 17 -7.25 -5.51 16.50
C LEU A 17 -6.47 -4.34 15.83
N ASP A 18 -7.08 -3.16 15.62
CA ASP A 18 -6.37 -1.97 15.10
C ASP A 18 -5.18 -1.58 15.98
N LEU A 19 -5.38 -1.56 17.30
CA LEU A 19 -4.31 -1.21 18.24
C LEU A 19 -3.18 -2.24 18.20
N ALA A 20 -3.50 -3.53 18.17
CA ALA A 20 -2.52 -4.61 18.07
C ALA A 20 -1.70 -4.52 16.78
N VAL A 21 -2.36 -4.29 15.64
CA VAL A 21 -1.71 -4.09 14.33
C VAL A 21 -0.80 -2.85 14.34
N ARG A 22 -1.30 -1.72 14.83
CA ARG A 22 -0.57 -0.45 14.91
C ARG A 22 0.70 -0.57 15.74
N HIS A 23 0.61 -1.25 16.89
CA HIS A 23 1.75 -1.42 17.79
C HIS A 23 2.66 -2.59 17.40
N GLY A 24 2.29 -3.42 16.44
CA GLY A 24 3.12 -4.51 15.96
C GLY A 24 3.10 -5.74 16.89
N HIS A 25 1.98 -6.00 17.57
CA HIS A 25 1.84 -7.12 18.49
C HIS A 25 1.31 -8.36 17.76
N ASP A 26 2.19 -9.10 17.08
CA ASP A 26 1.83 -10.27 16.26
C ASP A 26 1.01 -11.32 17.04
N ASP A 27 1.43 -11.66 18.26
CA ASP A 27 0.75 -12.63 19.12
C ASP A 27 -0.67 -12.17 19.51
N LEU A 28 -0.82 -10.87 19.77
CA LEU A 28 -2.11 -10.29 20.12
C LEU A 28 -3.06 -10.27 18.92
N VAL A 29 -2.55 -9.98 17.72
CA VAL A 29 -3.33 -10.06 16.48
C VAL A 29 -3.86 -11.48 16.27
N ARG A 30 -3.03 -12.51 16.43
CA ARG A 30 -3.46 -13.91 16.29
C ARG A 30 -4.54 -14.27 17.30
N LEU A 31 -4.33 -13.92 18.57
CA LEU A 31 -5.29 -14.20 19.63
C LEU A 31 -6.65 -13.54 19.39
N LEU A 32 -6.65 -12.28 18.92
CA LEU A 32 -7.88 -11.56 18.61
C LEU A 32 -8.62 -12.18 17.43
N LEU A 33 -7.92 -12.60 16.37
CA LEU A 33 -8.52 -13.29 15.23
C LEU A 33 -9.08 -14.66 15.63
N GLU A 34 -8.37 -15.42 16.47
CA GLU A 34 -8.86 -16.68 17.04
C GLU A 34 -10.10 -16.48 17.93
N ALA A 35 -10.19 -15.34 18.61
CA ALA A 35 -11.35 -14.95 19.41
C ALA A 35 -12.55 -14.47 18.55
N GLY A 36 -12.43 -14.46 17.23
CA GLY A 36 -13.49 -14.07 16.29
C GLY A 36 -13.52 -12.58 15.96
N ALA A 37 -12.41 -11.85 16.15
CA ALA A 37 -12.29 -10.51 15.60
C ALA A 37 -12.39 -10.55 14.07
N ASP A 38 -13.16 -9.63 13.50
CA ASP A 38 -13.31 -9.53 12.05
C ASP A 38 -12.05 -8.87 11.43
N PRO A 39 -11.30 -9.58 10.57
CA PRO A 39 -10.07 -9.07 9.94
C PRO A 39 -10.33 -7.93 8.95
N GLU A 40 -11.58 -7.72 8.53
CA GLU A 40 -11.99 -6.65 7.61
C GLU A 40 -12.63 -5.46 8.34
N GLN A 41 -12.81 -5.55 9.67
CA GLN A 41 -13.46 -4.52 10.45
C GLN A 41 -12.67 -3.20 10.37
N GLN A 42 -13.25 -2.24 9.68
CA GLN A 42 -12.69 -0.91 9.57
C GLN A 42 -12.65 -0.23 10.94
N ALA A 43 -11.50 0.36 11.25
CA ALA A 43 -11.20 0.96 12.53
C ALA A 43 -10.25 2.16 12.35
N GLY A 44 -10.12 2.97 13.40
CA GLY A 44 -9.26 4.15 13.41
C GLY A 44 -10.02 5.43 13.75
N GLU A 45 -9.29 6.54 13.89
CA GLU A 45 -9.82 7.83 14.38
C GLU A 45 -10.99 8.38 13.53
N TYR A 46 -11.17 7.87 12.30
CA TYR A 46 -12.35 8.15 11.48
C TYR A 46 -12.91 6.90 10.74
N GLY A 47 -12.66 5.69 11.28
CA GLY A 47 -13.15 4.44 10.68
C GLY A 47 -12.66 4.18 9.26
N GLU A 48 -11.42 4.58 8.95
CA GLU A 48 -10.97 4.71 7.56
C GLU A 48 -10.15 3.57 7.04
N LEU A 49 -9.49 2.81 7.93
CA LEU A 49 -8.47 1.85 7.57
C LEU A 49 -8.94 0.44 7.95
N THR A 50 -8.65 -0.51 7.07
CA THR A 50 -8.75 -1.93 7.42
C THR A 50 -7.51 -2.34 8.21
N PRO A 51 -7.59 -3.41 9.03
CA PRO A 51 -6.42 -3.97 9.70
C PRO A 51 -5.28 -4.24 8.70
N LEU A 52 -5.58 -4.73 7.51
CA LEU A 52 -4.58 -4.98 6.47
C LEU A 52 -3.95 -3.67 5.93
N ALA A 53 -4.75 -2.62 5.70
CA ALA A 53 -4.24 -1.32 5.28
C ALA A 53 -3.36 -0.68 6.36
N GLN A 54 -3.71 -0.85 7.64
CA GLN A 54 -2.92 -0.40 8.78
C GLN A 54 -1.58 -1.17 8.86
N ALA A 55 -1.60 -2.49 8.64
CA ALA A 55 -0.38 -3.30 8.58
C ALA A 55 0.52 -2.88 7.41
N ALA A 56 -0.07 -2.60 6.25
CA ALA A 56 0.64 -2.10 5.06
C ALA A 56 1.30 -0.73 5.29
N MET A 57 0.58 0.21 5.92
CA MET A 57 1.11 1.54 6.23
C MET A 57 2.30 1.52 7.20
N HIS A 58 2.36 0.51 8.08
CA HIS A 58 3.43 0.34 9.06
C HIS A 58 4.46 -0.74 8.68
N SER A 59 4.42 -1.25 7.44
CA SER A 59 5.32 -2.29 6.94
C SER A 59 5.38 -3.54 7.84
N ARG A 60 4.23 -3.95 8.39
CA ARG A 60 4.11 -5.11 9.29
C ARG A 60 3.82 -6.38 8.49
N THR A 61 4.84 -6.90 7.80
CA THR A 61 4.69 -8.05 6.88
C THR A 61 4.09 -9.30 7.54
N GLU A 62 4.53 -9.63 8.75
CA GLU A 62 4.01 -10.82 9.46
C GLU A 62 2.55 -10.65 9.89
N ILE A 63 2.18 -9.47 10.37
CA ILE A 63 0.78 -9.13 10.67
C ILE A 63 -0.09 -9.17 9.40
N ALA A 64 0.40 -8.60 8.29
CA ALA A 64 -0.30 -8.64 7.01
C ALA A 64 -0.52 -10.09 6.54
N ARG A 65 0.47 -10.97 6.72
CA ARG A 65 0.35 -12.40 6.43
C ARG A 65 -0.75 -13.05 7.26
N VAL A 66 -0.74 -12.83 8.57
CA VAL A 66 -1.76 -13.37 9.49
C VAL A 66 -3.16 -12.87 9.12
N LEU A 67 -3.32 -11.60 8.77
CA LEU A 67 -4.60 -11.04 8.37
C LEU A 67 -5.11 -11.64 7.05
N LEU A 68 -4.24 -11.77 6.04
CA LEU A 68 -4.57 -12.41 4.77
C LEU A 68 -4.93 -13.89 4.97
N ASP A 69 -4.22 -14.60 5.85
CA ASP A 69 -4.50 -16.01 6.19
C ASP A 69 -5.83 -16.14 6.96
N ALA A 70 -6.23 -15.12 7.72
CA ALA A 70 -7.53 -15.04 8.40
C ALA A 70 -8.69 -14.63 7.48
N GLY A 71 -8.43 -14.39 6.18
CA GLY A 71 -9.45 -14.07 5.18
C GLY A 71 -9.62 -12.58 4.88
N ALA A 72 -8.70 -11.71 5.33
CA ALA A 72 -8.67 -10.33 4.88
C ALA A 72 -8.48 -10.26 3.35
N HIS A 73 -9.19 -9.37 2.68
CA HIS A 73 -9.09 -9.24 1.23
C HIS A 73 -7.96 -8.24 0.89
N PRO A 74 -6.99 -8.61 0.02
CA PRO A 74 -5.82 -7.77 -0.28
C PRO A 74 -6.18 -6.42 -0.90
N ASP A 75 -7.34 -6.37 -1.53
CA ASP A 75 -7.85 -5.22 -2.28
C ASP A 75 -8.81 -4.33 -1.49
N THR A 76 -9.07 -4.61 -0.21
CA THR A 76 -10.11 -3.87 0.52
C THR A 76 -9.82 -2.39 0.57
N ARG A 77 -10.73 -1.63 0.00
CA ARG A 77 -10.61 -0.18 -0.13
C ARG A 77 -11.02 0.48 1.16
N CYS A 78 -10.27 1.51 1.48
CA CYS A 78 -10.40 2.30 2.67
C CYS A 78 -10.56 3.77 2.22
N ARG A 79 -11.02 4.67 3.09
CA ARG A 79 -11.38 6.06 2.68
C ARG A 79 -10.20 6.81 2.04
N ILE A 80 -8.99 6.49 2.47
CA ILE A 80 -7.76 7.16 2.09
C ILE A 80 -6.86 6.35 1.14
N GLY A 81 -7.25 5.14 0.73
CA GLY A 81 -6.40 4.29 -0.10
C GLY A 81 -6.76 2.81 -0.08
N PHE A 82 -5.77 1.96 -0.33
CA PHE A 82 -5.87 0.51 -0.30
C PHE A 82 -4.51 -0.08 0.14
N PRO A 83 -4.44 -1.33 0.63
CA PRO A 83 -3.24 -1.89 1.24
C PRO A 83 -1.99 -1.79 0.36
N LEU A 84 -2.11 -2.13 -0.92
CA LEU A 84 -1.00 -2.08 -1.87
C LEU A 84 -0.45 -0.66 -2.06
N LEU A 85 -1.31 0.36 -2.06
CA LEU A 85 -0.88 1.75 -2.12
C LEU A 85 -0.06 2.11 -0.88
N PHE A 86 -0.56 1.79 0.32
CA PHE A 86 0.15 2.13 1.55
C PHE A 86 1.49 1.41 1.66
N ALA A 87 1.55 0.13 1.28
CA ALA A 87 2.78 -0.65 1.23
C ALA A 87 3.83 -0.03 0.28
N ALA A 88 3.37 0.53 -0.85
CA ALA A 88 4.24 1.14 -1.84
C ALA A 88 4.57 2.62 -1.59
N THR A 89 3.80 3.33 -0.76
CA THR A 89 4.00 4.77 -0.51
C THR A 89 4.30 5.10 0.94
N SER A 90 4.48 4.11 1.83
CA SER A 90 4.75 4.37 3.24
C SER A 90 6.11 5.04 3.39
N ALA A 91 6.11 6.36 3.42
CA ALA A 91 7.27 7.21 3.74
C ALA A 91 7.54 7.27 5.25
N VAL A 92 7.13 6.25 6.02
CA VAL A 92 7.55 6.09 7.41
C VAL A 92 9.06 5.79 7.36
N PRO A 93 9.92 6.35 8.23
CA PRO A 93 11.39 6.31 8.10
C PRO A 93 12.05 4.91 8.14
N ALA A 94 11.28 3.84 8.00
CA ALA A 94 11.78 2.51 7.68
C ALA A 94 12.16 2.43 6.19
N PRO A 95 13.16 1.62 5.81
CA PRO A 95 13.35 1.28 4.41
C PRO A 95 12.02 0.75 3.85
N ASN A 96 11.66 1.19 2.64
CA ASN A 96 10.54 0.60 1.91
C ASN A 96 10.72 -0.92 1.97
N CYS A 97 9.78 -1.65 2.58
CA CYS A 97 9.87 -3.09 2.70
C CYS A 97 9.23 -3.71 1.46
N PRO A 98 10.01 -4.10 0.42
CA PRO A 98 9.44 -4.72 -0.76
C PRO A 98 8.64 -5.98 -0.43
N GLU A 99 8.93 -6.62 0.71
CA GLU A 99 8.33 -7.89 1.13
C GLU A 99 6.81 -7.79 1.29
N ILE A 100 6.28 -6.67 1.80
CA ILE A 100 4.83 -6.53 1.98
C ILE A 100 4.11 -6.31 0.65
N VAL A 101 4.75 -5.64 -0.30
CA VAL A 101 4.23 -5.48 -1.67
C VAL A 101 4.20 -6.83 -2.38
N ASP A 102 5.28 -7.61 -2.28
CA ASP A 102 5.32 -8.94 -2.86
C ASP A 102 4.27 -9.86 -2.24
N LEU A 103 4.12 -9.83 -0.91
CA LEU A 103 3.09 -10.58 -0.20
C LEU A 103 1.68 -10.22 -0.68
N LEU A 104 1.34 -8.93 -0.76
CA LEU A 104 0.01 -8.49 -1.21
C LEU A 104 -0.28 -8.96 -2.63
N LEU A 105 0.70 -8.80 -3.55
CA LEU A 105 0.57 -9.22 -4.93
C LEU A 105 0.50 -10.75 -5.07
N ASP A 106 1.23 -11.52 -4.24
CA ASP A 106 1.16 -12.98 -4.19
C ASP A 106 -0.19 -13.48 -3.69
N ARG A 107 -0.85 -12.70 -2.83
CA ARG A 107 -2.23 -12.97 -2.38
C ARG A 107 -3.30 -12.43 -3.33
N GLY A 108 -2.91 -11.90 -4.49
CA GLY A 108 -3.83 -11.48 -5.54
C GLY A 108 -4.29 -10.04 -5.47
N ALA A 109 -3.53 -9.14 -4.81
CA ALA A 109 -3.80 -7.71 -4.86
C ALA A 109 -3.80 -7.20 -6.31
N ASP A 110 -4.81 -6.42 -6.68
CA ASP A 110 -4.92 -5.77 -7.97
C ASP A 110 -3.96 -4.57 -8.06
N ILE A 111 -2.92 -4.73 -8.87
CA ILE A 111 -1.90 -3.70 -9.12
C ILE A 111 -2.45 -2.50 -9.90
N THR A 112 -3.62 -2.64 -10.54
CA THR A 112 -4.25 -1.60 -11.36
C THR A 112 -5.18 -0.67 -10.57
N GLN A 113 -5.39 -0.96 -9.28
CA GLN A 113 -6.21 -0.11 -8.42
C GLN A 113 -5.75 1.34 -8.43
N ARG A 114 -6.74 2.25 -8.43
CA ARG A 114 -6.51 3.69 -8.53
C ARG A 114 -6.97 4.41 -7.27
N LEU A 115 -6.23 5.41 -6.82
CA LEU A 115 -6.68 6.41 -5.84
C LEU A 115 -6.54 7.79 -6.47
N ARG A 116 -7.64 8.57 -6.52
CA ARG A 116 -7.70 9.89 -7.18
C ARG A 116 -7.12 9.86 -8.60
N ASP A 117 -7.54 8.86 -9.37
CA ASP A 117 -7.08 8.60 -10.74
C ASP A 117 -5.59 8.31 -10.88
N LEU A 118 -4.89 7.90 -9.82
CA LEU A 118 -3.50 7.47 -9.88
C LEU A 118 -3.35 6.01 -9.46
N THR A 119 -2.59 5.22 -10.21
CA THR A 119 -2.21 3.85 -9.81
C THR A 119 -1.14 3.87 -8.73
N THR A 120 -0.90 2.72 -8.08
CA THR A 120 0.20 2.57 -7.13
C THR A 120 1.55 2.92 -7.75
N LEU A 121 1.79 2.52 -9.01
CA LEU A 121 3.00 2.86 -9.76
C LEU A 121 3.14 4.37 -9.92
N GLU A 122 2.08 5.06 -10.34
CA GLU A 122 2.07 6.51 -10.55
C GLU A 122 2.34 7.27 -9.24
N TRP A 123 1.84 6.77 -8.12
CA TRP A 123 2.18 7.30 -6.79
C TRP A 123 3.64 7.06 -6.41
N ALA A 124 4.19 5.86 -6.63
CA ALA A 124 5.60 5.56 -6.37
C ALA A 124 6.54 6.46 -7.19
N VAL A 125 6.16 6.75 -8.45
CA VAL A 125 6.85 7.73 -9.31
C VAL A 125 6.76 9.14 -8.73
N TRP A 126 5.57 9.56 -8.28
CA TRP A 126 5.37 10.87 -7.67
C TRP A 126 6.25 11.08 -6.43
N PHE A 127 6.48 10.03 -5.62
CA PHE A 127 7.37 10.09 -4.47
C PHE A 127 8.86 9.88 -4.81
N GLY A 128 9.19 9.49 -6.05
CA GLY A 128 10.57 9.25 -6.50
C GLY A 128 11.16 7.94 -5.97
N GLN A 129 10.34 6.95 -5.64
CA GLN A 129 10.81 5.69 -5.07
C GLN A 129 11.26 4.70 -6.16
N VAL A 130 12.50 4.87 -6.64
CA VAL A 130 13.07 4.09 -7.76
C VAL A 130 12.94 2.57 -7.54
N ASP A 131 13.28 2.07 -6.35
CA ASP A 131 13.25 0.63 -6.07
C ASP A 131 11.82 0.07 -6.07
N MET A 132 10.87 0.84 -5.55
CA MET A 132 9.44 0.47 -5.56
C MET A 132 8.88 0.49 -6.99
N VAL A 133 9.24 1.50 -7.80
CA VAL A 133 8.87 1.56 -9.22
C VAL A 133 9.39 0.31 -9.94
N ARG A 134 10.67 -0.04 -9.76
CA ARG A 134 11.26 -1.25 -10.36
C ARG A 134 10.54 -2.52 -9.92
N GLN A 135 10.19 -2.62 -8.64
CA GLN A 135 9.47 -3.77 -8.12
C GLN A 135 8.07 -3.90 -8.74
N LEU A 136 7.28 -2.82 -8.74
CA LEU A 136 5.94 -2.82 -9.32
C LEU A 136 5.98 -3.17 -10.82
N LEU A 137 6.95 -2.65 -11.58
CA LEU A 137 7.15 -2.98 -12.99
C LEU A 137 7.48 -4.47 -13.19
N ARG A 138 8.36 -5.06 -12.35
CA ARG A 138 8.67 -6.51 -12.40
C ARG A 138 7.44 -7.37 -12.10
N ARG A 139 6.51 -6.87 -11.30
CA ARG A 139 5.25 -7.55 -10.95
C ARG A 139 4.13 -7.31 -11.95
N GLY A 140 4.40 -6.59 -13.05
CA GLY A 140 3.46 -6.39 -14.15
C GLY A 140 2.65 -5.10 -14.08
N ALA A 141 3.07 -4.09 -13.29
CA ALA A 141 2.46 -2.77 -13.37
C ALA A 141 2.68 -2.15 -14.76
N ASP A 142 1.63 -1.58 -15.34
CA ASP A 142 1.71 -0.92 -16.65
C ASP A 142 2.49 0.40 -16.56
N PRO A 143 3.62 0.55 -17.27
CA PRO A 143 4.34 1.81 -17.35
C PRO A 143 3.59 2.81 -18.24
N SER A 144 2.59 3.48 -17.67
CA SER A 144 1.71 4.39 -18.39
C SER A 144 2.45 5.66 -18.87
N ALA A 145 1.95 6.29 -19.96
CA ALA A 145 2.41 7.63 -20.38
C ALA A 145 2.30 8.65 -19.24
N LYS A 146 1.25 8.51 -18.42
CA LYS A 146 1.00 9.36 -17.26
C LYS A 146 2.10 9.21 -16.20
N ALA A 147 2.64 8.01 -15.98
CA ALA A 147 3.79 7.82 -15.09
C ALA A 147 5.02 8.61 -15.58
N LEU A 148 5.28 8.62 -16.90
CA LEU A 148 6.36 9.39 -17.49
C LEU A 148 6.14 10.91 -17.34
N ASP A 149 4.92 11.39 -17.55
CA ASP A 149 4.56 12.80 -17.36
C ASP A 149 4.75 13.25 -15.92
N LEU A 150 4.38 12.42 -14.93
CA LEU A 150 4.56 12.69 -13.50
C LEU A 150 6.04 12.75 -13.12
N ALA A 151 6.87 11.84 -13.65
CA ALA A 151 8.32 11.88 -13.42
C ALA A 151 8.95 13.18 -13.96
N ASN A 152 8.57 13.58 -15.18
CA ASN A 152 9.03 14.83 -15.78
C ASN A 152 8.51 16.07 -15.04
N GLU A 153 7.27 16.04 -14.56
CA GLU A 153 6.71 17.10 -13.72
C GLU A 153 7.48 17.23 -12.39
N ARG A 154 7.85 16.11 -11.76
CA ARG A 154 8.65 16.11 -10.54
C ARG A 154 10.02 16.75 -10.76
N ILE A 155 10.73 16.42 -11.85
CA ILE A 155 12.00 17.07 -12.22
C ILE A 155 11.82 18.60 -12.35
N ARG A 156 10.73 19.04 -12.97
CA ARG A 156 10.43 20.48 -13.14
C ARG A 156 10.17 21.17 -11.80
N ARG A 157 9.51 20.51 -10.85
CA ARG A 157 9.18 21.07 -9.53
C ARG A 157 10.34 20.99 -8.54
N HIS A 158 11.17 19.94 -8.64
CA HIS A 158 12.24 19.60 -7.71
C HIS A 158 13.52 19.23 -8.48
N PRO A 159 14.29 20.22 -8.96
CA PRO A 159 15.51 19.98 -9.74
C PRO A 159 16.59 19.22 -8.94
N ASP A 160 16.53 19.29 -7.62
CA ASP A 160 17.35 18.56 -6.66
C ASP A 160 17.11 17.04 -6.69
N ALA A 161 15.89 16.60 -7.00
CA ALA A 161 15.54 15.19 -7.16
C ALA A 161 15.75 14.67 -8.59
N ARG A 162 16.44 15.43 -9.45
CA ARG A 162 16.58 15.12 -10.88
C ARG A 162 17.22 13.76 -11.13
N GLN A 163 18.30 13.45 -10.42
CA GLN A 163 19.01 12.20 -10.59
C GLN A 163 18.12 11.00 -10.26
N ASP A 164 17.35 11.06 -9.17
CA ASP A 164 16.43 9.98 -8.80
C ASP A 164 15.31 9.81 -9.82
N CYS A 165 14.77 10.93 -10.32
CA CYS A 165 13.72 10.91 -11.34
C CYS A 165 14.24 10.40 -12.70
N GLU A 166 15.49 10.66 -13.06
CA GLU A 166 16.12 10.09 -14.25
C GLU A 166 16.17 8.55 -14.16
N HIS A 167 16.55 8.00 -13.00
CA HIS A 167 16.50 6.54 -12.79
C HIS A 167 15.06 5.97 -12.84
N VAL A 168 14.06 6.73 -12.38
CA VAL A 168 12.64 6.35 -12.54
C VAL A 168 12.25 6.31 -14.01
N ILE A 169 12.61 7.35 -14.78
CA ILE A 169 12.32 7.42 -16.23
C ILE A 169 13.00 6.27 -16.97
N GLU A 170 14.27 5.99 -16.68
CA GLU A 170 14.98 4.85 -17.26
C GLU A 170 14.28 3.53 -16.95
N ALA A 171 13.82 3.33 -15.71
CA ALA A 171 13.09 2.13 -15.34
C ALA A 171 11.75 2.00 -16.09
N LEU A 172 11.01 3.10 -16.25
CA LEU A 172 9.74 3.13 -17.00
C LEU A 172 9.97 2.83 -18.49
N LEU A 173 10.97 3.45 -19.11
CA LEU A 173 11.32 3.23 -20.52
C LEU A 173 11.79 1.79 -20.75
N ALA A 174 12.62 1.24 -19.85
CA ALA A 174 13.06 -0.15 -19.91
C ALA A 174 11.90 -1.15 -19.79
N ALA A 175 10.83 -0.79 -19.08
CA ALA A 175 9.62 -1.60 -18.97
C ALA A 175 8.65 -1.42 -20.16
N GLY A 176 8.96 -0.54 -21.12
CA GLY A 176 8.15 -0.34 -22.32
C GLY A 176 7.17 0.82 -22.25
N ALA A 177 7.39 1.82 -21.38
CA ALA A 177 6.57 3.03 -21.37
C ALA A 177 6.50 3.67 -22.77
N PRO A 178 5.33 4.20 -23.18
CA PRO A 178 5.19 4.95 -24.42
C PRO A 178 5.95 6.28 -24.31
N GLY A 179 7.26 6.22 -24.56
CA GLY A 179 8.19 7.35 -24.50
C GLY A 179 9.39 7.17 -25.43
N ALA A 180 9.53 5.99 -26.05
CA ALA A 180 10.45 5.78 -27.15
C ALA A 180 9.86 6.37 -28.46
N ALA A 181 9.85 7.70 -28.55
CA ALA A 181 10.13 8.29 -29.85
C ALA A 181 11.66 8.20 -30.05
N THR A 182 12.10 7.18 -30.78
CA THR A 182 13.46 7.09 -31.32
C THR A 182 13.36 6.92 -32.83
N PRO A 183 14.33 7.47 -33.57
CA PRO A 183 14.46 8.87 -33.99
C PRO A 183 13.54 9.25 -35.18
#